data_AF-A0AAJ7LI05-F1
#
_entry.id   AF-A0AAJ7LI05-F1
#
_cell.length_a   1.000
_cell.length_b   1.000
_cell.length_c   1.000
_cell.angle_alpha   90.00
_cell.angle_beta   90.00
_cell.angle_gamma   90.00
#
_symmetry.space_group_name_H-M   'P 1'
#
loop_
_entity.id
_entity.type
_entity.pdbx_description
1 polymer ?
#
loop_
_entity_poly.entity_id
_entity_poly.type
_entity_poly.pdbx_seq_one_letter_code
_entity_poly.pdbx_strand_id
1 'polypeptide(L)'
;MATVPQGNQEKPRFGPSDRLLAMFRACCRDPIEGIKARLKCMLHMFLLHHWDNVGNEKTKELAVKCCGEAGIWYYRILENLVSQERKRLGISDISGILEVDLIQRCLVACCLEITICSKPLPYDFPLLLQILKLAPYHFWRVIELVLRAEAGLPNAVITHLAQVDEKVLESLAWTSDSPLWEEIRANEGHLPTCQQVMSPAQLEDPKRTDLQPEQNLPEAVNRPQRSSGLHLFARKVYTLMGRRLREAVLHTGYF
;
A
#
# COMPACT_ATOMS: atom_id res chain seq x y z
N MET A 1 10.04 47.75 2.36
CA MET A 1 10.06 46.44 3.04
C MET A 1 8.72 45.78 2.79
N ALA A 2 8.68 44.75 1.94
CA ALA A 2 7.46 44.02 1.62
C ALA A 2 7.37 42.78 2.52
N THR A 3 6.36 42.75 3.37
CA THR A 3 6.00 41.59 4.21
C THR A 3 5.35 40.53 3.34
N VAL A 4 6.04 39.40 3.16
CA VAL A 4 5.50 38.18 2.53
C VAL A 4 4.47 37.56 3.50
N PRO A 5 3.25 37.20 3.05
CA PRO A 5 2.31 36.50 3.92
C PRO A 5 2.81 35.08 4.17
N GLN A 6 3.03 34.74 5.44
CA GLN A 6 3.28 33.37 5.87
C GLN A 6 2.10 32.49 5.43
N GLY A 7 2.40 31.46 4.64
CA GLY A 7 1.42 30.46 4.25
C GLY A 7 0.78 29.84 5.50
N ASN A 8 -0.55 29.89 5.55
CA ASN A 8 -1.33 29.19 6.55
C ASN A 8 -0.98 27.69 6.52
N GLN A 9 -0.16 27.24 7.46
CA GLN A 9 -0.12 25.83 7.80
C GLN A 9 -1.47 25.50 8.46
N GLU A 10 -2.40 24.96 7.67
CA GLU A 10 -3.63 24.41 8.20
C GLU A 10 -3.29 23.39 9.30
N LYS A 11 -3.74 23.70 10.51
CA LYS A 11 -3.62 22.82 11.66
C LYS A 11 -4.23 21.46 11.28
N PRO A 12 -3.58 20.32 11.57
CA PRO A 12 -4.09 19.02 11.16
C PRO A 12 -5.50 18.80 11.76
N ARG A 13 -6.50 18.71 10.89
CA ARG A 13 -7.90 18.49 11.27
C ARG A 13 -8.11 17.02 11.64
N PHE A 14 -8.72 16.77 12.79
CA PHE A 14 -9.20 15.45 13.17
C PHE A 14 -10.52 15.17 12.45
N GLY A 15 -10.48 14.28 11.46
CA GLY A 15 -11.67 13.86 10.70
C GLY A 15 -11.57 14.13 9.19
N PRO A 16 -12.59 13.72 8.43
CA PRO A 16 -12.66 13.99 6.99
C PRO A 16 -12.80 15.49 6.72
N SER A 17 -12.18 15.97 5.64
CA SER A 17 -12.38 17.35 5.16
C SER A 17 -13.78 17.55 4.60
N ASP A 18 -14.21 18.81 4.43
CA ASP A 18 -15.49 19.14 3.77
C ASP A 18 -15.54 18.60 2.34
N ARG A 19 -14.40 18.58 1.66
CA ARG A 19 -14.24 17.99 0.32
C ARG A 19 -14.46 16.48 0.36
N LEU A 20 -13.84 15.77 1.29
CA LEU A 20 -14.04 14.33 1.45
C LEU A 20 -15.48 13.99 1.85
N LEU A 21 -16.09 14.78 2.73
CA LEU A 21 -17.50 14.64 3.10
C LEU A 21 -18.43 14.84 1.91
N ALA A 22 -18.19 15.84 1.07
CA ALA A 22 -18.94 16.04 -0.16
C ALA A 22 -18.78 14.84 -1.12
N MET A 23 -17.59 14.24 -1.17
CA MET A 23 -17.38 13.02 -1.92
C MET A 23 -18.20 11.86 -1.33
N PHE A 24 -18.15 11.61 -0.03
CA PHE A 24 -18.96 10.57 0.60
C PHE A 24 -20.46 10.73 0.35
N ARG A 25 -21.00 11.94 0.40
CA ARG A 25 -22.43 12.20 0.11
C ARG A 25 -22.84 11.95 -1.34
N ALA A 26 -21.88 11.96 -2.28
CA ALA A 26 -22.12 11.64 -3.68
C ALA A 26 -22.10 10.12 -3.98
N CYS A 27 -21.82 9.30 -2.96
CA CYS A 27 -21.87 7.84 -3.05
C CYS A 27 -23.34 7.38 -2.90
N CYS A 28 -23.72 6.29 -3.58
CA CYS A 28 -25.09 5.77 -3.48
C CYS A 28 -25.42 5.25 -2.06
N ARG A 29 -24.40 4.82 -1.32
CA ARG A 29 -24.46 4.48 0.10
C ARG A 29 -23.48 5.35 0.85
N ASP A 30 -23.91 5.96 1.96
CA ASP A 30 -23.05 6.80 2.78
C ASP A 30 -22.02 5.92 3.55
N PRO A 31 -20.71 6.01 3.24
CA PRO A 31 -19.70 5.18 3.86
C PRO A 31 -19.17 5.76 5.18
N ILE A 32 -19.61 6.95 5.60
CA ILE A 32 -18.99 7.73 6.69
C ILE A 32 -18.93 6.93 8.00
N GLU A 33 -20.06 6.39 8.45
CA GLU A 33 -20.13 5.72 9.75
C GLU A 33 -19.39 4.39 9.74
N GLY A 34 -19.44 3.65 8.63
CA GLY A 34 -18.66 2.41 8.45
C GLY A 34 -17.15 2.68 8.49
N ILE A 35 -16.69 3.74 7.81
CA ILE A 35 -15.29 4.16 7.81
C ILE A 35 -14.85 4.58 9.21
N LYS A 36 -15.61 5.44 9.89
CA LYS A 36 -15.30 5.91 11.25
C LYS A 36 -15.24 4.75 12.25
N ALA A 37 -16.24 3.85 12.21
CA ALA A 37 -16.32 2.71 13.10
C ALA A 37 -15.10 1.78 12.92
N ARG A 38 -14.75 1.47 11.67
CA ARG A 38 -13.59 0.63 11.34
C ARG A 38 -12.28 1.26 11.80
N LEU A 39 -12.05 2.54 11.48
CA LEU A 39 -10.88 3.28 11.93
C LEU A 39 -10.78 3.23 13.46
N LYS A 40 -11.85 3.59 14.18
CA LYS A 40 -11.88 3.60 15.65
C LYS A 40 -11.58 2.21 16.22
N CYS A 41 -12.20 1.15 15.67
CA CYS A 41 -12.02 -0.22 16.12
C CYS A 41 -10.55 -0.65 16.02
N MET A 42 -9.91 -0.42 14.87
CA MET A 42 -8.52 -0.83 14.66
C MET A 42 -7.52 -0.03 15.48
N LEU A 43 -7.72 1.29 15.62
CA LEU A 43 -6.91 2.11 16.52
C LEU A 43 -7.04 1.62 17.98
N HIS A 44 -8.25 1.22 18.38
CA HIS A 44 -8.48 0.65 19.71
C HIS A 44 -7.78 -0.70 19.90
N MET A 45 -7.78 -1.59 18.90
CA MET A 45 -7.03 -2.86 18.96
C MET A 45 -5.53 -2.63 19.20
N PHE A 46 -4.94 -1.66 18.51
CA PHE A 46 -3.53 -1.28 18.71
C PHE A 46 -3.28 -0.75 20.14
N LEU A 47 -4.13 0.16 20.62
CA LEU A 47 -4.00 0.73 21.96
C LEU A 47 -4.16 -0.32 23.06
N LEU A 48 -5.15 -1.21 22.92
CA LEU A 48 -5.38 -2.30 23.86
C LEU A 48 -4.13 -3.19 23.98
N HIS A 49 -3.60 -3.64 22.84
CA HIS A 49 -2.36 -4.43 22.82
C HIS A 49 -1.17 -3.68 23.43
N HIS A 50 -1.06 -2.37 23.19
CA HIS A 50 0.00 -1.54 23.79
C HIS A 50 -0.15 -1.45 25.31
N TRP A 51 -1.36 -1.25 25.82
CA TRP A 51 -1.62 -1.12 27.25
C TRP A 51 -1.32 -2.41 28.00
N ASP A 52 -1.60 -3.56 27.40
CA ASP A 52 -1.42 -4.87 28.03
C ASP A 52 0.05 -5.34 28.06
N ASN A 53 0.89 -4.90 27.12
CA ASN A 53 2.23 -5.49 26.91
C ASN A 53 3.44 -4.55 27.13
N VAL A 54 3.30 -3.22 27.00
CA VAL A 54 4.45 -2.28 26.89
C VAL A 54 4.42 -1.19 27.98
N GLY A 55 3.58 -1.37 29.01
CA GLY A 55 3.01 -0.30 29.83
C GLY A 55 3.94 0.50 30.76
N ASN A 56 4.78 1.40 30.21
CA ASN A 56 5.20 2.61 30.92
C ASN A 56 4.34 3.81 30.49
N GLU A 57 4.15 4.81 31.35
CA GLU A 57 3.22 5.92 31.10
C GLU A 57 3.61 6.75 29.85
N LYS A 58 4.90 6.92 29.62
CA LYS A 58 5.45 7.66 28.47
C LYS A 58 5.13 6.97 27.12
N THR A 59 5.25 5.65 27.02
CA THR A 59 4.92 4.91 25.79
C THR A 59 3.42 4.90 25.54
N LYS A 60 2.59 4.87 26.60
CA LYS A 60 1.13 4.98 26.48
C LYS A 60 0.70 6.31 25.85
N GLU A 61 1.28 7.43 26.28
CA GLU A 61 0.99 8.75 25.68
C GLU A 61 1.42 8.79 24.20
N LEU A 62 2.59 8.26 23.88
CA LEU A 62 3.08 8.16 22.51
C LEU A 62 2.15 7.33 21.62
N ALA A 63 1.60 6.23 22.13
CA ALA A 63 0.66 5.37 21.40
C ALA A 63 -0.66 6.10 21.10
N VAL A 64 -1.20 6.86 22.06
CA VAL A 64 -2.39 7.70 21.84
C VAL A 64 -2.11 8.77 20.78
N LYS A 65 -0.94 9.41 20.84
CA LYS A 65 -0.50 10.37 19.82
C LYS A 65 -0.36 9.71 18.44
N CYS A 66 0.18 8.50 18.35
CA CYS A 66 0.20 7.71 17.10
C CYS A 66 -1.21 7.52 16.54
N CYS A 67 -2.17 7.09 17.35
CA CYS A 67 -3.53 6.90 16.87
C CYS A 67 -4.17 8.19 16.34
N GLY A 68 -3.93 9.32 17.02
CA GLY A 68 -4.40 10.62 16.56
C GLY A 68 -3.83 11.00 15.20
N GLU A 69 -2.51 10.91 15.04
CA GLU A 69 -1.81 11.19 13.78
C GLU A 69 -2.20 10.19 12.67
N ALA A 70 -2.44 8.93 13.02
CA ALA A 70 -2.82 7.89 12.06
C ALA A 70 -4.22 8.17 11.50
N GLY A 71 -5.14 8.68 12.33
CA GLY A 71 -6.44 9.17 11.87
C GLY A 71 -6.32 10.32 10.87
N ILE A 72 -5.40 11.27 11.11
CA ILE A 72 -5.14 12.39 10.20
C ILE A 72 -4.59 11.88 8.86
N TRP A 73 -3.58 11.01 8.89
CA TRP A 73 -3.03 10.39 7.68
C TRP A 73 -4.07 9.59 6.91
N TYR A 74 -4.90 8.82 7.62
CA TYR A 74 -5.95 8.02 7.02
C TYR A 74 -6.90 8.86 6.18
N TYR A 75 -7.48 9.92 6.74
CA TYR A 75 -8.41 10.76 5.97
C TYR A 75 -7.72 11.52 4.84
N ARG A 76 -6.48 11.99 5.03
CA ARG A 76 -5.71 12.67 3.97
C ARG A 76 -5.42 11.74 2.79
N ILE A 77 -4.89 10.55 3.07
CA ILE A 77 -4.57 9.57 2.02
C ILE A 77 -5.85 9.09 1.34
N LEU A 78 -6.89 8.78 2.11
CA LEU A 78 -8.18 8.34 1.58
C LEU A 78 -8.78 9.40 0.65
N GLU A 79 -8.73 10.68 1.02
CA GLU A 79 -9.21 11.77 0.17
C GLU A 79 -8.50 11.81 -1.18
N ASN A 80 -7.18 11.69 -1.19
CA ASN A 80 -6.40 11.70 -2.43
C ASN A 80 -6.70 10.47 -3.29
N LEU A 81 -6.75 9.28 -2.68
CA LEU A 81 -7.10 8.04 -3.38
C LEU A 81 -8.49 8.12 -4.02
N VAL A 82 -9.49 8.55 -3.26
CA VAL A 82 -10.86 8.75 -3.75
C VAL A 82 -10.90 9.78 -4.88
N SER A 83 -10.15 10.87 -4.75
CA SER A 83 -10.08 11.92 -5.78
C SER A 83 -9.48 11.41 -7.08
N GLN A 84 -8.37 10.67 -7.00
CA GLN A 84 -7.69 10.08 -8.15
C GLN A 84 -8.60 9.04 -8.82
N GLU A 85 -9.28 8.21 -8.03
CA GLU A 85 -10.12 7.13 -8.54
C GLU A 85 -11.38 7.65 -9.23
N ARG A 86 -12.01 8.69 -8.69
CA ARG A 86 -13.12 9.40 -9.37
C ARG A 86 -12.69 9.99 -10.71
N LYS A 87 -11.53 10.64 -10.74
CA LYS A 87 -10.97 11.19 -11.99
C LYS A 87 -10.67 10.09 -13.00
N ARG A 88 -10.13 8.95 -12.55
CA ARG A 88 -9.76 7.80 -13.38
C ARG A 88 -10.98 7.09 -13.98
N LEU A 89 -12.03 6.91 -13.19
CA LEU A 89 -13.25 6.20 -13.60
C LEU A 89 -14.26 7.13 -14.31
N GLY A 90 -14.14 8.45 -14.14
CA GLY A 90 -15.12 9.40 -14.66
C GLY A 90 -16.49 9.33 -13.97
N ILE A 91 -16.57 8.70 -12.78
CA ILE A 91 -17.80 8.52 -12.02
C ILE A 91 -17.70 9.18 -10.65
N SER A 92 -18.84 9.64 -10.13
CA SER A 92 -18.94 10.17 -8.76
C SER A 92 -19.12 9.06 -7.73
N ASP A 93 -19.82 7.99 -8.07
CA ASP A 93 -20.09 6.89 -7.13
C ASP A 93 -18.89 5.93 -7.07
N ILE A 94 -18.28 5.84 -5.88
CA ILE A 94 -17.17 4.94 -5.59
C ILE A 94 -17.45 4.08 -4.35
N SER A 95 -18.74 3.91 -4.01
CA SER A 95 -19.18 3.12 -2.84
C SER A 95 -18.53 1.74 -2.82
N GLY A 96 -18.50 1.08 -3.97
CA GLY A 96 -17.92 -0.27 -4.10
C GLY A 96 -16.44 -0.38 -3.70
N ILE A 97 -15.66 0.71 -3.80
CA ILE A 97 -14.24 0.72 -3.40
C ILE A 97 -14.11 1.06 -1.92
N LEU A 98 -14.94 1.99 -1.42
CA LEU A 98 -14.94 2.41 -0.02
C LEU A 98 -15.48 1.32 0.92
N GLU A 99 -16.37 0.47 0.42
CA GLU A 99 -16.97 -0.64 1.17
C GLU A 99 -16.04 -1.85 1.32
N VAL A 100 -14.96 -1.95 0.52
CA VAL A 100 -14.01 -3.07 0.62
C VAL A 100 -13.29 -3.04 1.97
N ASP A 101 -13.75 -3.86 2.90
CA ASP A 101 -13.28 -3.91 4.29
C ASP A 101 -11.76 -4.10 4.38
N LEU A 102 -11.24 -5.05 3.62
CA LEU A 102 -9.82 -5.40 3.63
C LEU A 102 -8.92 -4.23 3.23
N ILE A 103 -9.28 -3.47 2.18
CA ILE A 103 -8.50 -2.30 1.73
C ILE A 103 -8.49 -1.24 2.83
N GLN A 104 -9.65 -1.01 3.45
CA GLN A 104 -9.78 -0.01 4.51
C GLN A 104 -8.98 -0.41 5.75
N ARG A 105 -9.01 -1.69 6.13
CA ARG A 105 -8.21 -2.19 7.26
C ARG A 105 -6.71 -2.10 6.99
N CYS A 106 -6.26 -2.52 5.81
CA CYS A 106 -4.86 -2.38 5.40
C CYS A 106 -4.44 -0.90 5.31
N LEU A 107 -5.33 0.02 4.93
CA LEU A 107 -5.06 1.46 4.91
C LEU A 107 -4.88 2.01 6.32
N VAL A 108 -5.74 1.64 7.28
CA VAL A 108 -5.55 2.02 8.69
C VAL A 108 -4.23 1.48 9.23
N ALA A 109 -3.90 0.22 8.94
CA ALA A 109 -2.61 -0.37 9.33
C ALA A 109 -1.43 0.40 8.74
N CYS A 110 -1.51 0.81 7.47
CA CYS A 110 -0.44 1.58 6.84
C CYS A 110 -0.30 2.97 7.46
N CYS A 111 -1.40 3.61 7.84
CA CYS A 111 -1.37 4.90 8.53
C CYS A 111 -0.77 4.79 9.94
N LEU A 112 -1.06 3.70 10.65
CA LEU A 112 -0.38 3.40 11.92
C LEU A 112 1.12 3.19 11.72
N GLU A 113 1.52 2.39 10.72
CA GLU A 113 2.93 2.16 10.39
C GLU A 113 3.67 3.47 10.09
N ILE A 114 3.07 4.36 9.30
CA ILE A 114 3.59 5.71 9.03
C ILE A 114 3.86 6.48 10.33
N THR A 115 2.95 6.41 11.30
CA THR A 115 3.10 7.14 12.56
C THR A 115 4.04 6.47 13.56
N ILE A 116 4.16 5.15 13.50
CA ILE A 116 5.00 4.34 14.39
C ILE A 116 6.46 4.44 13.95
N CYS A 117 6.75 4.37 12.64
CA CYS A 117 8.13 4.42 12.14
C CYS A 117 8.86 5.73 12.49
N SER A 118 8.12 6.79 12.83
CA SER A 118 8.67 8.08 13.25
C SER A 118 8.73 8.26 14.77
N LYS A 119 8.37 7.25 15.57
CA LYS A 119 8.34 7.32 17.04
C LYS A 119 9.16 6.20 17.67
N PRO A 120 9.74 6.41 18.87
CA PRO A 120 10.51 5.40 19.58
C PRO A 120 9.58 4.40 20.28
N LEU A 121 8.75 3.70 19.52
CA LEU A 121 7.90 2.61 20.03
C LEU A 121 8.49 1.26 19.60
N PRO A 122 8.38 0.21 20.43
CA PRO A 122 8.96 -1.11 20.15
C PRO A 122 8.08 -1.95 19.21
N TYR A 123 7.64 -1.36 18.09
CA TYR A 123 6.82 -2.03 17.07
C TYR A 123 7.59 -2.08 15.76
N ASP A 124 8.48 -3.07 15.66
CA ASP A 124 9.09 -3.39 14.37
C ASP A 124 8.09 -4.11 13.48
N PHE A 125 8.12 -3.80 12.19
CA PHE A 125 7.34 -4.53 11.20
C PHE A 125 7.81 -5.99 11.13
N PRO A 126 6.91 -7.01 11.16
CA PRO A 126 5.47 -6.95 10.89
C PRO A 126 4.54 -7.02 12.12
N LEU A 127 5.02 -6.71 13.34
CA LEU A 127 4.24 -6.88 14.58
C LEU A 127 2.88 -6.17 14.53
N LEU A 128 2.83 -4.97 13.94
CA LEU A 128 1.58 -4.22 13.75
C LEU A 128 0.52 -5.01 12.97
N LEU A 129 0.91 -5.73 11.91
CA LEU A 129 -0.02 -6.54 11.13
C LEU A 129 -0.56 -7.72 11.92
N GLN A 130 0.27 -8.32 12.78
CA GLN A 130 -0.14 -9.41 13.66
C GLN A 130 -1.18 -8.93 14.68
N ILE A 131 -0.96 -7.77 15.31
CA ILE A 131 -1.91 -7.14 16.24
C ILE A 131 -3.26 -6.90 15.55
N LEU A 132 -3.24 -6.39 14.31
CA LEU A 132 -4.43 -6.06 13.54
C LEU A 132 -5.04 -7.25 12.79
N LYS A 133 -4.44 -8.44 12.92
CA LYS A 133 -4.84 -9.68 12.24
C LYS A 133 -4.96 -9.49 10.73
N LEU A 134 -3.91 -8.96 10.12
CA LEU A 134 -3.80 -8.71 8.69
C LEU A 134 -2.66 -9.53 8.08
N ALA A 135 -2.94 -10.16 6.94
CA ALA A 135 -1.91 -10.87 6.19
C ALA A 135 -0.99 -9.88 5.46
N PRO A 136 0.35 -10.06 5.51
CA PRO A 136 1.30 -9.27 4.73
C PRO A 136 0.96 -9.23 3.23
N TYR A 137 0.49 -10.36 2.67
CA TYR A 137 0.05 -10.44 1.28
C TYR A 137 -1.13 -9.53 0.92
N HIS A 138 -1.99 -9.14 1.85
CA HIS A 138 -3.02 -8.15 1.57
C HIS A 138 -2.50 -6.72 1.75
N PHE A 139 -1.54 -6.55 2.65
CA PHE A 139 -0.97 -5.26 3.00
C PHE A 139 -0.16 -4.61 1.87
N TRP A 140 0.65 -5.37 1.12
CA TRP A 140 1.52 -4.80 0.06
C TRP A 140 0.75 -4.00 -0.99
N ARG A 141 -0.48 -4.45 -1.34
CA ARG A 141 -1.34 -3.74 -2.31
C ARG A 141 -1.64 -2.33 -1.86
N VAL A 142 -1.81 -2.12 -0.56
CA VAL A 142 -2.11 -0.82 0.00
C VAL A 142 -0.87 0.06 0.12
N ILE A 143 0.32 -0.51 0.32
CA ILE A 143 1.57 0.28 0.32
C ILE A 143 1.73 1.01 -1.02
N GLU A 144 1.55 0.30 -2.14
CA GLU A 144 1.62 0.90 -3.48
C GLU A 144 0.58 2.02 -3.66
N LEU A 145 -0.66 1.80 -3.20
CA LEU A 145 -1.71 2.82 -3.24
C LEU A 145 -1.32 4.06 -2.45
N VAL A 146 -0.82 3.88 -1.23
CA VAL A 146 -0.41 4.97 -0.32
C VAL A 146 0.74 5.78 -0.93
N LEU A 147 1.75 5.12 -1.50
CA LEU A 147 2.87 5.80 -2.16
C LEU A 147 2.43 6.63 -3.38
N ARG A 148 1.42 6.16 -4.12
CA ARG A 148 0.84 6.89 -5.27
C ARG A 148 -0.17 7.98 -4.88
N ALA A 149 -0.65 7.98 -3.64
CA ALA A 149 -1.68 8.93 -3.20
C ALA A 149 -1.17 10.39 -3.11
N GLU A 150 0.13 10.65 -3.27
CA GLU A 150 0.71 12.01 -3.24
C GLU A 150 0.29 12.82 -2.00
N ALA A 151 0.20 12.15 -0.84
CA ALA A 151 -0.29 12.77 0.40
C ALA A 151 0.74 13.66 1.12
N GLY A 152 1.89 13.95 0.50
CA GLY A 152 2.98 14.70 1.11
C GLY A 152 3.68 13.95 2.24
N LEU A 153 3.92 12.64 2.06
CA LEU A 153 4.64 11.82 3.03
C LEU A 153 6.12 12.27 3.12
N PRO A 154 6.72 12.34 4.32
CA PRO A 154 8.16 12.60 4.45
C PRO A 154 9.01 11.56 3.73
N ASN A 155 10.15 11.95 3.16
CA ASN A 155 11.05 11.04 2.43
C ASN A 155 11.49 9.83 3.29
N ALA A 156 11.76 10.04 4.58
CA ALA A 156 12.11 8.94 5.48
C ALA A 156 11.00 7.89 5.60
N VAL A 157 9.74 8.32 5.61
CA VAL A 157 8.57 7.44 5.63
C VAL A 157 8.41 6.70 4.30
N ILE A 158 8.63 7.39 3.17
CA ILE A 158 8.60 6.77 1.83
C ILE A 158 9.65 5.66 1.74
N THR A 159 10.87 5.93 2.17
CA THR A 159 11.96 4.93 2.21
C THR A 159 11.60 3.75 3.12
N HIS A 160 11.05 4.01 4.30
CA HIS A 160 10.59 2.97 5.22
C HIS A 160 9.51 2.09 4.58
N LEU A 161 8.47 2.69 3.99
CA LEU A 161 7.40 1.94 3.33
C LEU A 161 7.90 1.12 2.14
N ALA A 162 8.87 1.63 1.37
CA ALA A 162 9.51 0.86 0.31
C ALA A 162 10.28 -0.36 0.85
N GLN A 163 11.00 -0.20 1.97
CA GLN A 163 11.66 -1.33 2.65
C GLN A 163 10.64 -2.36 3.17
N VAL A 164 9.53 -1.90 3.72
CA VAL A 164 8.42 -2.77 4.16
C VAL A 164 7.82 -3.52 2.98
N ASP A 165 7.56 -2.85 1.85
CA ASP A 165 7.07 -3.49 0.62
C ASP A 165 8.03 -4.61 0.16
N GLU A 166 9.34 -4.33 0.14
CA GLU A 166 10.35 -5.34 -0.21
C GLU A 166 10.37 -6.52 0.76
N LYS A 167 10.31 -6.28 2.08
CA LYS A 167 10.23 -7.35 3.10
C LYS A 167 9.01 -8.26 2.87
N VAL A 168 7.88 -7.67 2.48
CA VAL A 168 6.68 -8.45 2.15
C VAL A 168 6.90 -9.29 0.91
N LEU A 169 7.42 -8.69 -0.17
CA LEU A 169 7.66 -9.37 -1.45
C LEU A 169 8.72 -10.46 -1.36
N GLU A 170 9.74 -10.30 -0.52
CA GLU A 170 10.87 -11.24 -0.43
C GLU A 170 10.59 -12.44 0.49
N SER A 171 9.78 -12.27 1.55
CA SER A 171 9.61 -13.32 2.57
C SER A 171 8.22 -13.38 3.20
N LEU A 172 7.65 -12.27 3.67
CA LEU A 172 6.46 -12.33 4.53
C LEU A 172 5.17 -12.72 3.80
N ALA A 173 5.09 -12.49 2.50
CA ALA A 173 3.97 -12.98 1.69
C ALA A 173 4.05 -14.49 1.39
N TRP A 174 5.18 -15.13 1.67
CA TRP A 174 5.47 -16.54 1.35
C TRP A 174 5.35 -17.48 2.56
N THR A 175 4.91 -16.98 3.72
CA THR A 175 4.67 -17.83 4.88
C THR A 175 3.58 -18.87 4.59
N SER A 176 3.61 -20.02 5.27
CA SER A 176 2.70 -21.14 4.99
C SER A 176 1.22 -20.80 5.22
N ASP A 177 0.93 -19.85 6.08
CA ASP A 177 -0.39 -19.32 6.40
C ASP A 177 -0.85 -18.17 5.49
N SER A 178 -0.05 -17.82 4.48
CA SER A 178 -0.34 -16.69 3.60
C SER A 178 -1.52 -16.97 2.65
N PRO A 179 -2.45 -16.00 2.47
CA PRO A 179 -3.52 -16.10 1.48
C PRO A 179 -3.01 -16.08 0.03
N LEU A 180 -1.72 -15.76 -0.21
CA LEU A 180 -1.08 -15.91 -1.52
C LEU A 180 -1.27 -17.32 -2.08
N TRP A 181 -1.19 -18.35 -1.24
CA TRP A 181 -1.30 -19.74 -1.68
C TRP A 181 -2.70 -20.07 -2.22
N GLU A 182 -3.73 -19.38 -1.76
CA GLU A 182 -5.09 -19.52 -2.31
C GLU A 182 -5.17 -18.94 -3.72
N GLU A 183 -4.58 -17.76 -3.96
CA GLU A 183 -4.53 -17.17 -5.29
C GLU A 183 -3.71 -18.02 -6.27
N ILE A 184 -2.60 -18.61 -5.82
CA ILE A 184 -1.79 -19.53 -6.64
C ILE A 184 -2.59 -20.79 -6.98
N ARG A 185 -3.28 -21.40 -6.01
CA ARG A 185 -4.13 -22.58 -6.25
C ARG A 185 -5.26 -22.27 -7.23
N ALA A 186 -5.88 -21.09 -7.11
CA ALA A 186 -6.91 -20.62 -8.04
C ALA A 186 -6.35 -20.40 -9.46
N ASN A 187 -5.05 -20.11 -9.59
CA ASN A 187 -4.33 -19.98 -10.87
C ASN A 187 -3.64 -21.30 -11.26
N GLU A 188 -4.37 -22.41 -11.20
CA GLU A 188 -3.91 -23.75 -11.61
C GLU A 188 -2.68 -24.26 -10.84
N GLY A 189 -2.37 -23.67 -9.68
CA GLY A 189 -1.18 -24.02 -8.89
C GLY A 189 0.11 -23.33 -9.35
N HIS A 190 0.06 -22.38 -10.27
CA HIS A 190 1.23 -21.73 -10.84
C HIS A 190 1.23 -20.23 -10.57
N LEU A 191 2.43 -19.66 -10.38
CA LEU A 191 2.63 -18.21 -10.50
C LEU A 191 2.65 -17.81 -11.97
N PRO A 192 2.10 -16.64 -12.34
CA PRO A 192 2.31 -16.06 -13.66
C PRO A 192 3.79 -15.96 -13.99
N THR A 193 4.19 -16.34 -15.20
CA THR A 193 5.59 -16.32 -15.62
C THR A 193 6.08 -14.88 -15.84
N CYS A 194 7.41 -14.68 -15.80
CA CYS A 194 8.02 -13.38 -16.05
C CYS A 194 7.56 -12.75 -17.38
N GLN A 195 7.47 -13.55 -18.45
CA GLN A 195 6.99 -13.10 -19.76
C GLN A 195 5.51 -12.68 -19.76
N GLN A 196 4.69 -13.26 -18.88
CA GLN A 196 3.26 -12.93 -18.79
C GLN A 196 3.00 -11.60 -18.05
N VAL A 197 3.96 -11.14 -17.24
CA VAL A 197 3.76 -9.98 -16.35
C VAL A 197 4.71 -8.81 -16.60
N MET A 198 5.83 -9.03 -17.28
CA MET A 198 6.77 -7.99 -17.68
C MET A 198 6.48 -7.53 -19.11
N SER A 199 6.47 -6.23 -19.38
CA SER A 199 6.42 -5.76 -20.77
C SER A 199 7.80 -5.94 -21.45
N PRO A 200 7.87 -6.09 -22.78
CA PRO A 200 9.15 -6.23 -23.50
C PRO A 200 10.15 -5.10 -23.20
N ALA A 201 9.65 -3.87 -23.06
CA ALA A 201 10.47 -2.70 -22.70
C ALA A 201 11.11 -2.76 -21.29
N GLN A 202 10.63 -3.64 -20.40
CA GLN A 202 11.22 -3.85 -19.06
C GLN A 202 12.24 -5.00 -19.03
N LEU A 203 12.28 -5.80 -20.11
CA LEU A 203 13.24 -6.90 -20.30
C LEU A 203 14.48 -6.46 -21.09
N GLU A 204 14.41 -5.32 -21.78
CA GLU A 204 15.51 -4.78 -22.57
C GLU A 204 16.44 -3.90 -21.72
N ASP A 205 17.72 -4.26 -21.75
CA ASP A 205 18.85 -3.43 -21.31
C ASP A 205 19.01 -2.24 -22.28
N PRO A 206 19.30 -0.99 -21.86
CA PRO A 206 19.46 0.16 -22.78
C PRO A 206 20.64 0.04 -23.77
N LYS A 207 21.33 -1.10 -23.81
CA LYS A 207 22.43 -1.40 -24.74
C LYS A 207 22.13 -2.66 -25.53
N ARG A 208 21.14 -2.59 -26.43
CA ARG A 208 21.09 -3.46 -27.61
C ARG A 208 20.22 -2.82 -28.69
N THR A 209 20.67 -1.69 -29.20
CA THR A 209 20.29 -1.27 -30.55
C THR A 209 21.18 -2.05 -31.51
N ASP A 210 20.66 -3.13 -32.06
CA ASP A 210 20.64 -3.36 -33.51
C ASP A 210 20.21 -4.79 -33.86
N LEU A 211 19.42 -4.86 -34.94
CA LEU A 211 18.97 -6.01 -35.73
C LEU A 211 17.58 -6.59 -35.40
N GLN A 212 16.57 -6.03 -36.08
CA GLN A 212 15.34 -6.71 -36.52
C GLN A 212 15.57 -7.37 -37.91
N PRO A 213 14.67 -8.25 -38.48
CA PRO A 213 13.22 -8.33 -38.24
C PRO A 213 12.54 -9.72 -38.17
N GLU A 214 11.33 -9.68 -37.57
CA GLU A 214 10.08 -10.45 -37.80
C GLU A 214 10.08 -11.98 -37.97
N GLN A 215 9.28 -12.69 -37.16
CA GLN A 215 8.28 -13.67 -37.66
C GLN A 215 7.03 -13.76 -36.73
N ASN A 216 5.87 -13.69 -37.38
CA ASN A 216 4.50 -13.76 -36.87
C ASN A 216 4.17 -14.98 -35.99
N LEU A 217 3.37 -14.80 -34.93
CA LEU A 217 2.47 -15.83 -34.41
C LEU A 217 1.17 -15.22 -33.83
N PRO A 218 0.05 -15.94 -33.92
CA PRO A 218 -1.29 -15.37 -33.95
C PRO A 218 -1.83 -15.03 -32.56
N GLU A 219 -2.63 -13.96 -32.52
CA GLU A 219 -3.55 -13.66 -31.43
C GLU A 219 -4.51 -14.84 -31.20
N ALA A 220 -4.33 -15.56 -30.10
CA ALA A 220 -5.32 -16.46 -29.53
C ALA A 220 -5.82 -15.81 -28.23
N VAL A 221 -7.00 -15.19 -28.23
CA VAL A 221 -8.30 -15.85 -27.98
C VAL A 221 -8.27 -16.68 -26.70
N ASN A 222 -9.10 -16.27 -25.72
CA ASN A 222 -9.22 -16.76 -24.35
C ASN A 222 -8.16 -16.25 -23.37
N ARG A 223 -8.33 -15.00 -22.91
CA ARG A 223 -7.76 -14.57 -21.64
C ARG A 223 -8.76 -14.97 -20.54
N PRO A 224 -8.50 -15.98 -19.70
CA PRO A 224 -9.33 -16.24 -18.51
C PRO A 224 -9.34 -14.97 -17.66
N GLN A 225 -10.35 -14.76 -16.83
CA GLN A 225 -10.37 -13.69 -15.83
C GLN A 225 -9.17 -13.85 -14.88
N ARG A 226 -8.02 -13.31 -15.31
CA ARG A 226 -6.74 -13.34 -14.61
C ARG A 226 -6.92 -12.59 -13.30
N SER A 227 -6.60 -13.22 -12.16
CA SER A 227 -6.48 -12.50 -10.89
C SER A 227 -5.49 -11.35 -11.11
N SER A 228 -6.01 -10.13 -11.19
CA SER A 228 -5.21 -8.92 -11.38
C SER A 228 -4.25 -8.72 -10.20
N GLY A 229 -4.60 -9.25 -9.02
CA GLY A 229 -3.79 -9.25 -7.82
C GLY A 229 -2.53 -10.12 -7.97
N LEU A 230 -2.69 -11.40 -8.29
CA LEU A 230 -1.57 -12.34 -8.45
C LEU A 230 -0.58 -11.91 -9.55
N HIS A 231 -1.08 -11.38 -10.68
CA HIS A 231 -0.22 -10.89 -11.76
C HIS A 231 0.59 -9.67 -11.33
N LEU A 232 -0.03 -8.73 -10.61
CA LEU A 232 0.66 -7.55 -10.10
C LEU A 232 1.72 -7.94 -9.05
N PHE A 233 1.38 -8.90 -8.18
CA PHE A 233 2.30 -9.44 -7.18
C PHE A 233 3.53 -10.09 -7.85
N ALA A 234 3.30 -11.02 -8.78
CA ALA A 234 4.37 -11.69 -9.53
C ALA A 234 5.27 -10.68 -10.26
N ARG A 235 4.69 -9.65 -10.90
CA ARG A 235 5.44 -8.58 -11.54
C ARG A 235 6.39 -7.86 -10.58
N LYS A 236 5.91 -7.52 -9.37
CA LYS A 236 6.71 -6.87 -8.34
C LYS A 236 7.83 -7.79 -7.85
N VAL A 237 7.54 -9.06 -7.61
CA VAL A 237 8.54 -10.08 -7.23
C VAL A 237 9.65 -10.18 -8.28
N TYR A 238 9.31 -10.33 -9.56
CA TYR A 238 10.32 -10.40 -10.63
C TYR A 238 11.10 -9.10 -10.80
N THR A 239 10.46 -7.95 -10.62
CA THR A 239 11.14 -6.65 -10.67
C THR A 239 12.18 -6.54 -9.55
N LEU A 240 11.79 -6.91 -8.33
CA LEU A 240 12.68 -6.91 -7.16
C LEU A 240 13.85 -7.88 -7.36
N MET A 241 13.56 -9.10 -7.78
CA MET A 241 14.55 -10.12 -8.10
C MET A 241 15.52 -9.66 -9.18
N GLY A 242 15.02 -9.11 -10.29
CA GLY A 242 15.84 -8.62 -11.38
C GLY A 242 16.78 -7.48 -10.97
N ARG A 243 16.30 -6.55 -10.13
CA ARG A 243 17.13 -5.46 -9.58
C ARG A 243 18.28 -6.03 -8.72
N ARG A 244 17.96 -6.91 -7.77
CA ARG A 244 18.97 -7.51 -6.86
C ARG A 244 19.96 -8.41 -7.60
N LEU A 245 19.53 -9.15 -8.62
CA LEU A 245 20.43 -9.95 -9.47
C LEU A 245 21.40 -9.05 -10.24
N ARG A 246 20.94 -7.94 -10.83
CA ARG A 246 21.83 -6.97 -11.50
C ARG A 246 22.85 -6.38 -10.53
N GLU A 247 22.41 -5.98 -9.34
CA GLU A 247 23.30 -5.48 -8.29
C GLU A 247 24.35 -6.54 -7.91
N ALA A 248 23.95 -7.79 -7.69
CA ALA A 248 24.88 -8.88 -7.37
C ALA A 248 25.90 -9.13 -8.49
N VAL A 249 25.46 -9.16 -9.75
CA VAL A 249 26.35 -9.33 -10.92
C VAL A 249 27.39 -8.21 -11.00
N LEU A 250 26.96 -6.96 -10.81
CA LEU A 250 27.86 -5.79 -10.80
C LEU A 250 28.91 -5.87 -9.68
N HIS A 251 28.55 -6.38 -8.50
CA HIS A 251 29.49 -6.54 -7.38
C HIS A 251 30.45 -7.73 -7.57
N THR A 252 30.06 -8.75 -8.32
CA THR A 252 30.92 -9.92 -8.61
C THR A 252 31.95 -9.70 -9.72
N GLY A 253 31.97 -8.54 -10.38
CA GLY A 253 33.07 -8.15 -11.28
C GLY A 253 33.22 -8.99 -12.56
N TYR A 254 32.18 -9.69 -13.01
CA TYR A 254 32.16 -10.30 -14.34
C TYR A 254 31.81 -9.27 -15.42
N PHE A 255 32.64 -8.24 -15.57
CA PHE A 255 32.86 -7.44 -16.79
C PHE A 255 34.15 -6.65 -16.66
#